data_AF-A0A7C6ZAJ3-F1
#
_entry.id   AF-A0A7C6ZAJ3-F1
#
_cell.length_a   1.000
_cell.length_b   1.000
_cell.length_c   1.000
_cell.angle_alpha   90.00
_cell.angle_beta   90.00
_cell.angle_gamma   90.00
#
_symmetry.space_group_name_H-M   'P 1'
#
loop_
_entity.id
_entity.type
_entity.pdbx_description
1 polymer ?
#
loop_
_entity_poly.entity_id
_entity_poly.type
_entity_poly.pdbx_seq_one_letter_code
_entity_poly.pdbx_strand_id
1 'polypeptide(L)'
;MQAVTVLGLAFALLVAVFAIQNSAPVTVTFLKWHLVDVSLALVILGSAAAGAVVVGLLGAVREIRLRLSLRSFRGKAERLAHDLAAAREKVANLEGAVARLEGEARAKARELEAARERVQALEVELEATQVMEVLPRAQDETGPGREPQSQQGADQEGGTRDEPFGLRSGA
;
A
#
# COMPACT_ATOMS: atom_id res chain seq x y z
N MET A 1 -3.35 52.02 -22.33
CA MET A 1 -2.08 52.44 -22.97
C MET A 1 -2.04 53.93 -23.28
N GLN A 2 -2.86 54.46 -24.19
CA GLN A 2 -2.81 55.88 -24.62
C GLN A 2 -2.84 56.90 -23.46
N ALA A 3 -3.65 56.69 -22.43
CA ALA A 3 -3.70 57.59 -21.26
C ALA A 3 -2.34 57.70 -20.53
N VAL A 4 -1.57 56.60 -20.45
CA VAL A 4 -0.24 56.60 -19.80
C VAL A 4 0.78 57.36 -20.64
N THR A 5 0.75 57.20 -21.97
CA THR A 5 1.65 57.95 -22.87
C THR A 5 1.32 59.43 -22.92
N VAL A 6 0.03 59.80 -22.90
CA VAL A 6 -0.40 61.21 -22.85
C VAL A 6 -0.03 61.86 -21.51
N LEU A 7 -0.27 61.17 -20.39
CA LEU A 7 0.12 61.66 -19.05
C LEU A 7 1.64 61.78 -18.90
N GLY A 8 2.40 60.81 -19.44
CA GLY A 8 3.86 60.85 -19.47
C GLY A 8 4.41 62.01 -20.32
N LEU A 9 3.78 62.32 -21.45
CA LEU A 9 4.15 63.46 -22.30
C LEU A 9 3.83 64.80 -21.59
N ALA A 10 2.68 64.91 -20.95
CA ALA A 10 2.32 66.09 -20.15
C ALA A 10 3.30 66.30 -18.98
N PHE A 11 3.69 65.21 -18.29
CA PHE A 11 4.71 65.25 -17.24
C PHE A 11 6.09 65.67 -17.79
N ALA A 12 6.50 65.14 -18.95
CA ALA A 12 7.75 65.55 -19.60
C ALA A 12 7.77 67.04 -19.97
N LEU A 13 6.65 67.60 -20.42
CA LEU A 13 6.52 69.04 -20.66
C LEU A 13 6.64 69.87 -19.36
N LEU A 14 5.99 69.43 -18.27
CA LEU A 14 6.15 70.08 -16.96
C LEU A 14 7.60 70.07 -16.47
N VAL A 15 8.30 68.94 -16.64
CA VAL A 15 9.72 68.80 -16.31
C VAL A 15 10.60 69.69 -17.18
N ALA A 16 10.31 69.82 -18.48
CA ALA A 16 11.03 70.72 -19.37
C ALA A 16 10.84 72.20 -19.00
N VAL A 17 9.60 72.62 -18.67
CA VAL A 17 9.31 73.98 -18.19
C VAL A 17 10.03 74.24 -16.86
N PHE A 18 10.00 73.29 -15.92
CA PHE A 18 10.75 73.36 -14.67
C PHE A 18 12.25 73.54 -14.91
N ALA A 19 12.83 72.81 -15.87
CA ALA A 19 14.26 72.91 -16.19
C ALA A 19 14.65 74.25 -16.81
N ILE A 20 13.80 74.83 -17.67
CA ILE A 20 14.01 76.16 -18.25
C ILE A 20 13.93 77.25 -17.16
N GLN A 21 12.93 77.17 -16.28
CA GLN A 21 12.73 78.14 -15.18
C GLN A 21 13.82 78.04 -14.10
N ASN A 22 14.37 76.85 -13.87
CA ASN A 22 15.42 76.59 -12.88
C ASN A 22 16.79 76.34 -13.57
N SER A 23 17.05 77.10 -14.62
CA SER A 23 18.31 77.08 -15.39
C SER A 23 19.47 77.82 -14.70
N ALA A 24 19.27 78.31 -13.47
CA ALA A 24 20.31 78.96 -12.68
C ALA A 24 21.56 78.05 -12.53
N PRO A 25 22.77 78.56 -12.83
CA PRO A 25 24.00 77.79 -12.70
C PRO A 25 24.31 77.55 -11.22
N VAL A 26 24.65 76.31 -10.88
CA VAL A 26 25.11 75.92 -9.55
C VAL A 26 26.42 75.14 -9.65
N THR A 27 27.33 75.41 -8.73
CA THR A 27 28.58 74.67 -8.60
C THR A 27 28.39 73.51 -7.62
N VAL A 28 28.49 72.27 -8.13
CA VAL A 28 28.40 71.06 -7.31
C VAL A 28 29.80 70.55 -7.01
N THR A 29 30.14 70.49 -5.72
CA THR A 29 31.38 69.87 -5.23
C THR A 29 31.06 68.56 -4.55
N PHE A 30 31.62 67.45 -5.05
CA PHE A 30 31.40 66.10 -4.52
C PHE A 30 32.72 65.32 -4.42
N LEU A 31 33.22 65.13 -3.19
CA LEU A 31 34.53 64.53 -2.87
C LEU A 31 35.72 65.21 -3.57
N LYS A 32 36.02 64.81 -4.81
CA LYS A 32 37.11 65.34 -5.66
C LYS A 32 36.60 65.94 -6.98
N TRP A 33 35.29 65.87 -7.22
CA TRP A 33 34.66 66.28 -8.45
C TRP A 33 34.07 67.68 -8.25
N HIS A 34 34.39 68.59 -9.16
CA HIS A 34 33.85 69.95 -9.19
C HIS A 34 33.15 70.14 -10.52
N LEU A 35 31.83 70.20 -10.49
CA LEU A 35 30.99 70.50 -11.65
C LEU A 35 30.60 71.97 -11.55
N VAL A 36 31.03 72.79 -12.50
CA VAL A 36 30.83 74.24 -12.54
C VAL A 36 29.77 74.56 -13.60
N ASP A 37 28.98 75.61 -13.38
CA ASP A 37 27.95 76.13 -14.29
C ASP A 37 26.89 75.11 -14.76
N VAL A 38 26.60 74.09 -13.94
CA VAL A 38 25.54 73.11 -14.22
C VAL A 38 24.19 73.66 -13.74
N SER A 39 23.14 73.54 -14.54
CA SER A 39 21.77 73.90 -14.10
C SER A 39 21.31 73.05 -12.90
N LEU A 40 20.73 73.70 -11.89
CA LEU A 40 20.14 73.04 -10.73
C LEU A 40 19.15 71.92 -11.12
N ALA A 41 18.32 72.16 -12.13
CA ALA A 41 17.35 71.16 -12.60
C ALA A 41 18.03 69.88 -13.13
N LEU A 42 19.17 70.00 -13.81
CA LEU A 42 19.92 68.86 -14.31
C LEU A 42 20.52 68.02 -13.17
N VAL A 43 20.97 68.67 -12.09
CA VAL A 43 21.49 68.00 -10.88
C VAL A 43 20.37 67.20 -10.19
N ILE A 44 19.19 67.79 -10.04
CA ILE A 44 18.02 67.15 -9.44
C ILE A 44 17.55 65.96 -10.30
N LEU A 45 17.37 66.15 -11.62
CA LEU A 45 16.98 65.09 -12.54
C LEU A 45 17.99 63.95 -12.58
N GLY A 46 19.29 64.26 -12.65
CA GLY A 46 20.36 63.26 -12.66
C GLY A 46 20.37 62.43 -11.38
N SER A 47 20.19 63.07 -10.22
CA SER A 47 20.12 62.40 -8.92
C SER A 47 18.87 61.52 -8.79
N ALA A 48 17.71 62.01 -9.23
CA ALA A 48 16.47 61.24 -9.26
C ALA A 48 16.53 60.04 -10.22
N ALA A 49 17.12 60.23 -11.41
CA ALA A 49 17.33 59.15 -12.38
C ALA A 49 18.30 58.08 -11.85
N ALA A 50 19.41 58.47 -11.23
CA ALA A 50 20.34 57.55 -10.59
C ALA A 50 19.66 56.75 -9.46
N GLY A 51 18.87 57.42 -8.60
CA GLY A 51 18.06 56.76 -7.58
C GLY A 51 17.06 55.76 -8.16
N ALA A 52 16.34 56.14 -9.23
CA ALA A 52 15.40 55.26 -9.93
C ALA A 52 16.10 54.03 -10.55
N VAL A 53 17.30 54.19 -11.11
CA VAL A 53 18.12 53.07 -11.61
C VAL A 53 18.51 52.12 -10.47
N VAL A 54 18.97 52.64 -9.32
CA VAL A 54 19.32 51.80 -8.16
C VAL A 54 18.10 51.03 -7.64
N VAL A 55 16.95 51.69 -7.48
CA VAL A 55 15.70 51.04 -7.06
C VAL A 55 15.23 50.01 -8.09
N GLY A 56 15.34 50.31 -9.39
CA GLY A 56 15.02 49.39 -10.48
C GLY A 56 15.90 48.14 -10.47
N LEU A 57 17.20 48.29 -10.25
CA LEU A 57 18.14 47.17 -10.11
C LEU A 57 17.82 46.29 -8.89
N LEU A 58 17.54 46.90 -7.74
CA LEU A 58 17.13 46.16 -6.53
C LEU A 58 15.80 45.42 -6.75
N GLY A 59 14.84 46.04 -7.45
CA GLY A 59 13.59 45.43 -7.87
C GLY A 59 13.80 44.23 -8.78
N ALA A 60 14.63 44.37 -9.81
CA ALA A 60 14.97 43.30 -10.74
C ALA A 60 15.66 42.10 -10.04
N VAL A 61 16.60 42.35 -9.13
CA VAL A 61 17.24 41.29 -8.33
C VAL A 61 16.22 40.56 -7.45
N ARG A 62 15.29 41.27 -6.82
CA ARG A 62 14.19 40.67 -6.05
C ARG A 62 13.31 39.79 -6.95
N GLU A 63 12.94 40.27 -8.13
CA GLU A 63 12.08 39.53 -9.05
C GLU A 63 12.77 38.27 -9.59
N ILE A 64 14.06 38.34 -9.94
CA ILE A 64 14.86 37.17 -10.35
C ILE A 64 14.88 36.13 -9.23
N ARG A 65 15.10 36.53 -7.97
CA ARG A 65 15.04 35.62 -6.81
C ARG A 65 13.67 34.95 -6.69
N LEU A 66 12.58 35.71 -6.80
CA LEU A 66 11.21 35.17 -6.75
C LEU A 66 10.97 34.14 -7.88
N ARG A 67 11.39 34.44 -9.11
CA ARG A 67 11.27 33.53 -10.27
C ARG A 67 12.09 32.24 -10.08
N LEU A 68 13.29 32.32 -9.51
CA LEU A 68 14.11 31.15 -9.17
C LEU A 68 13.48 30.33 -8.04
N SER A 69 12.98 30.98 -6.98
CA SER A 69 12.27 30.31 -5.89
C SER A 69 11.03 29.57 -6.40
N LEU A 70 10.20 30.20 -7.24
CA LEU A 70 9.05 29.56 -7.92
C LEU A 70 9.44 28.30 -8.69
N ARG A 71 10.54 28.34 -9.46
CA ARG A 71 11.05 27.16 -10.18
C ARG A 71 11.50 26.06 -9.22
N SER A 72 12.12 26.41 -8.09
CA SER A 72 12.52 25.45 -7.05
C SER A 72 11.32 24.82 -6.34
N PHE A 73 10.27 25.60 -6.03
CA PHE A 73 9.05 25.09 -5.42
C PHE A 73 8.27 24.16 -6.35
N ARG A 74 8.21 24.48 -7.66
CA ARG A 74 7.61 23.59 -8.67
C ARG A 74 8.34 22.24 -8.75
N GLY A 75 9.67 22.24 -8.77
CA GLY A 75 10.46 21.00 -8.75
C GLY A 75 10.33 20.20 -7.45
N LYS A 76 10.12 20.86 -6.30
CA LYS A 76 9.79 20.19 -5.03
C LYS A 76 8.41 19.55 -5.06
N ALA A 77 7.40 20.25 -5.59
CA ALA A 77 6.03 19.73 -5.71
C ALA A 77 5.97 18.50 -6.63
N GLU A 78 6.72 18.51 -7.74
CA GLU A 78 6.81 17.40 -8.68
C GLU A 78 7.49 16.16 -8.05
N ARG A 79 8.58 16.36 -7.28
CA ARG A 79 9.20 15.29 -6.48
C ARG A 79 8.24 14.73 -5.43
N LEU A 80 7.57 15.58 -4.65
CA LEU A 80 6.58 15.14 -3.67
C LEU A 80 5.44 14.34 -4.32
N ALA A 81 4.96 14.76 -5.49
CA ALA A 81 3.92 14.02 -6.23
C ALA A 81 4.40 12.63 -6.67
N HIS A 82 5.63 12.53 -7.16
CA HIS A 82 6.26 11.25 -7.50
C HIS A 82 6.45 10.34 -6.27
N ASP A 83 6.95 10.87 -5.16
CA ASP A 83 7.18 10.11 -3.92
C ASP A 83 5.86 9.61 -3.33
N LEU A 84 4.78 10.41 -3.42
CA LEU A 84 3.43 10.02 -3.00
C LEU A 84 2.85 8.93 -3.90
N ALA A 85 3.08 8.98 -5.21
CA ALA A 85 2.70 7.91 -6.13
C ALA A 85 3.44 6.59 -5.83
N ALA A 86 4.76 6.65 -5.66
CA ALA A 86 5.58 5.48 -5.29
C ALA A 86 5.23 4.91 -3.91
N ALA A 87 4.82 5.76 -2.95
CA ALA A 87 4.32 5.31 -1.65
C ALA A 87 2.98 4.58 -1.77
N ARG A 88 2.04 5.09 -2.58
CA ARG A 88 0.76 4.43 -2.85
C ARG A 88 0.92 3.08 -3.54
N GLU A 89 1.83 2.98 -4.50
CA GLU A 89 2.15 1.71 -5.17
C GLU A 89 2.68 0.67 -4.16
N LYS A 90 3.59 1.08 -3.26
CA LYS A 90 4.08 0.22 -2.17
C LYS A 90 2.97 -0.24 -1.24
N VAL A 91 2.03 0.63 -0.87
CA VAL A 91 0.86 0.27 -0.05
C VAL A 91 0.01 -0.78 -0.77
N ALA A 92 -0.36 -0.54 -2.03
CA ALA A 92 -1.16 -1.49 -2.81
C ALA A 92 -0.46 -2.86 -2.99
N ASN A 93 0.86 -2.87 -3.19
CA ASN A 93 1.65 -4.10 -3.26
C ASN A 93 1.69 -4.85 -1.92
N LEU A 94 1.79 -4.14 -0.79
CA LEU A 94 1.74 -4.74 0.55
C LEU A 94 0.35 -5.28 0.88
N GLU A 95 -0.72 -4.54 0.57
CA GLU A 95 -2.11 -5.00 0.72
C GLU A 95 -2.36 -6.27 -0.11
N GLY A 96 -1.88 -6.31 -1.35
CA GLY A 96 -1.94 -7.50 -2.20
C GLY A 96 -1.13 -8.68 -1.66
N ALA A 97 0.01 -8.44 -1.01
CA ALA A 97 0.80 -9.49 -0.35
C ALA A 97 0.10 -10.03 0.91
N VAL A 98 -0.50 -9.16 1.74
CA VAL A 98 -1.29 -9.56 2.91
C VAL A 98 -2.49 -10.41 2.48
N ALA A 99 -3.24 -9.99 1.45
CA ALA A 99 -4.38 -10.76 0.94
C ALA A 99 -3.98 -12.17 0.42
N ARG A 100 -2.80 -12.32 -0.18
CA ARG A 100 -2.26 -13.64 -0.58
C ARG A 100 -1.94 -14.51 0.63
N LEU A 101 -1.22 -13.96 1.61
CA LEU A 101 -0.84 -14.67 2.84
C LEU A 101 -2.07 -15.09 3.66
N GLU A 102 -3.11 -14.25 3.72
CA GLU A 102 -4.40 -14.63 4.31
C GLU A 102 -5.07 -15.78 3.55
N GLY A 103 -5.03 -15.76 2.22
CA GLY A 103 -5.55 -16.84 1.38
C GLY A 103 -4.83 -18.17 1.62
N GLU A 104 -3.50 -18.15 1.67
CA GLU A 104 -2.66 -19.31 1.98
C GLU A 104 -2.92 -19.85 3.40
N ALA A 105 -3.05 -18.96 4.39
CA ALA A 105 -3.36 -19.33 5.77
C ALA A 105 -4.75 -19.99 5.88
N ARG A 106 -5.77 -19.43 5.21
CA ARG A 106 -7.12 -20.03 5.16
C ARG A 106 -7.14 -21.38 4.44
N ALA A 107 -6.35 -21.55 3.39
CA ALA A 107 -6.23 -22.83 2.69
C ALA A 107 -5.60 -23.91 3.61
N LYS A 108 -4.49 -23.59 4.27
CA LYS A 108 -3.83 -24.51 5.22
C LYS A 108 -4.68 -24.82 6.45
N ALA A 109 -5.48 -23.87 6.93
CA ALA A 109 -6.42 -24.11 8.04
C ALA A 109 -7.45 -25.19 7.66
N ARG A 110 -8.07 -25.08 6.47
CA ARG A 110 -9.02 -26.08 5.95
C ARG A 110 -8.38 -27.45 5.72
N GLU A 111 -7.14 -27.48 5.22
CA GLU A 111 -6.37 -28.72 5.05
C GLU A 111 -6.12 -29.41 6.40
N LEU A 112 -5.75 -28.63 7.43
CA LEU A 112 -5.55 -29.15 8.78
C LEU A 112 -6.86 -29.63 9.44
N GLU A 113 -7.97 -28.93 9.21
CA GLU A 113 -9.31 -29.34 9.65
C GLU A 113 -9.71 -30.67 9.00
N ALA A 114 -9.65 -30.77 7.67
CA ALA A 114 -9.95 -32.01 6.94
C ALA A 114 -9.01 -33.17 7.29
N ALA A 115 -7.74 -32.90 7.62
CA ALA A 115 -6.81 -33.91 8.12
C ALA A 115 -7.21 -34.42 9.52
N ARG A 116 -7.65 -33.53 10.42
CA ARG A 116 -8.14 -33.90 11.76
C ARG A 116 -9.43 -34.73 11.68
N GLU A 117 -10.38 -34.36 10.83
CA GLU A 117 -11.61 -35.13 10.61
C GLU A 117 -11.30 -36.56 10.13
N ARG A 118 -10.33 -36.73 9.23
CA ARG A 118 -9.87 -38.06 8.78
C ARG A 118 -9.23 -38.88 9.89
N VAL A 119 -8.42 -38.27 10.75
CA VAL A 119 -7.81 -38.97 11.90
C VAL A 119 -8.91 -39.43 12.86
N GLN A 120 -9.86 -38.57 13.20
CA GLN A 120 -10.99 -38.93 14.08
C GLN A 120 -11.86 -40.03 13.49
N ALA A 121 -12.14 -40.02 12.18
CA ALA A 121 -12.90 -41.07 11.53
C ALA A 121 -12.19 -42.44 11.63
N LEU A 122 -10.86 -42.48 11.44
CA LEU A 122 -10.06 -43.69 11.58
C LEU A 122 -9.94 -44.15 13.04
N GLU A 123 -9.88 -43.23 14.01
CA GLU A 123 -9.90 -43.56 15.44
C GLU A 123 -11.24 -44.22 15.83
N VAL A 124 -12.37 -43.68 15.38
CA VAL A 124 -13.71 -44.27 15.62
C VAL A 124 -13.86 -45.65 14.96
N GLU A 125 -13.32 -45.84 13.76
CA GLU A 125 -13.35 -47.14 13.06
C GLU A 125 -12.46 -48.19 13.78
N LEU A 126 -11.30 -47.76 14.31
CA LEU A 126 -10.42 -48.61 15.11
C LEU A 126 -11.08 -49.00 16.45
N GLU A 127 -11.68 -48.05 17.17
CA GLU A 127 -12.42 -48.31 18.41
C GLU A 127 -13.61 -49.25 18.16
N ALA A 128 -14.40 -49.02 17.11
CA ALA A 128 -15.51 -49.91 16.76
C ALA A 128 -15.05 -51.35 16.43
N THR A 129 -13.89 -51.48 15.78
CA THR A 129 -13.27 -52.79 15.51
C THR A 129 -12.79 -53.45 16.80
N GLN A 130 -12.13 -52.70 17.69
CA GLN A 130 -11.60 -53.19 18.96
C GLN A 130 -12.72 -53.61 19.94
N VAL A 131 -13.88 -52.94 19.91
CA VAL A 131 -15.07 -53.32 20.69
C VAL A 131 -15.73 -54.60 20.14
N MET A 132 -15.66 -54.84 18.82
CA MET A 132 -16.20 -56.06 18.20
C MET A 132 -15.39 -57.33 18.54
N GLU A 133 -14.11 -57.18 18.90
CA GLU A 133 -13.21 -58.31 19.21
C GLU A 133 -13.42 -58.91 20.63
N VAL A 134 -14.18 -58.24 21.50
CA VAL A 134 -14.44 -58.68 22.89
C VAL A 134 -15.76 -59.47 22.98
N LEU A 135 -15.82 -60.65 22.34
CA LEU A 135 -16.79 -61.67 22.73
C LEU A 135 -16.29 -62.47 23.95
N PRO A 136 -17.11 -62.68 25.00
CA PRO A 136 -16.73 -63.55 26.11
C PRO A 136 -16.68 -65.00 25.61
N ARG A 137 -15.53 -65.67 25.77
CA ARG A 137 -15.47 -67.12 25.59
C ARG A 137 -16.37 -67.79 26.62
N ALA A 138 -17.43 -68.43 26.15
CA ALA A 138 -18.23 -69.32 26.97
C ALA A 138 -17.30 -70.37 27.60
N GLN A 139 -17.43 -70.54 28.92
CA GLN A 139 -16.79 -71.62 29.64
C GLN A 139 -17.46 -72.93 29.24
N ASP A 140 -16.66 -73.98 29.08
CA ASP A 140 -17.18 -75.35 29.18
C ASP A 140 -16.30 -76.11 30.18
N GLU A 141 -16.72 -76.08 31.44
CA GLU A 141 -16.18 -76.94 32.47
C GLU A 141 -16.88 -78.30 32.39
N THR A 142 -16.14 -79.41 32.29
CA THR A 142 -16.25 -80.54 33.25
C THR A 142 -15.38 -81.76 32.89
N GLY A 143 -14.56 -82.19 33.86
CA GLY A 143 -14.55 -83.59 34.32
C GLY A 143 -13.77 -84.66 33.51
N PRO A 144 -12.69 -85.25 34.07
CA PRO A 144 -11.95 -86.34 33.44
C PRO A 144 -12.43 -87.75 33.85
N GLY A 145 -12.23 -88.77 33.01
CA GLY A 145 -12.24 -90.15 33.51
C GLY A 145 -12.33 -91.33 32.51
N ARG A 146 -11.17 -91.96 32.29
CA ARG A 146 -10.96 -93.42 32.07
C ARG A 146 -11.28 -94.07 30.71
N GLU A 147 -10.20 -94.50 30.06
CA GLU A 147 -10.02 -95.74 29.27
C GLU A 147 -10.61 -97.01 29.98
N PRO A 148 -10.83 -98.18 29.31
CA PRO A 148 -10.03 -98.68 28.17
C PRO A 148 -10.69 -99.53 27.05
N GLN A 149 -9.93 -99.64 25.95
CA GLN A 149 -9.67 -100.81 25.08
C GLN A 149 -10.80 -101.69 24.46
N SER A 150 -10.58 -101.93 23.15
CA SER A 150 -10.68 -103.21 22.41
C SER A 150 -12.04 -103.81 22.00
N GLN A 151 -12.13 -103.96 20.67
CA GLN A 151 -12.61 -105.14 19.92
C GLN A 151 -14.12 -105.49 19.81
N GLN A 152 -14.63 -105.23 18.60
CA GLN A 152 -14.98 -106.26 17.60
C GLN A 152 -16.40 -106.87 17.60
N GLY A 153 -17.04 -106.78 16.43
CA GLY A 153 -18.31 -107.43 16.09
C GLY A 153 -19.56 -106.70 16.60
N ALA A 154 -20.75 -106.90 16.04
CA ALA A 154 -21.15 -107.44 14.73
C ALA A 154 -22.64 -107.10 14.53
N ASP A 155 -23.12 -107.20 13.29
CA ASP A 155 -24.55 -107.36 12.92
C ASP A 155 -25.50 -106.16 13.20
N GLN A 156 -26.25 -105.71 12.18
CA GLN A 156 -27.71 -105.93 11.96
C GLN A 156 -28.61 -105.18 12.99
N GLU A 157 -29.76 -104.59 12.66
CA GLU A 157 -30.65 -104.73 11.51
C GLU A 157 -31.66 -103.55 11.50
N GLY A 158 -32.31 -103.24 10.35
CA GLY A 158 -33.57 -102.46 10.26
C GLY A 158 -33.53 -100.96 10.65
N GLY A 159 -34.10 -100.02 9.91
CA GLY A 159 -35.02 -100.10 8.76
C GLY A 159 -36.33 -99.36 9.06
N THR A 160 -36.84 -98.56 8.11
CA THR A 160 -38.11 -97.77 8.19
C THR A 160 -38.07 -96.61 9.22
N ARG A 161 -38.78 -95.47 9.11
CA ARG A 161 -39.70 -94.84 8.14
C ARG A 161 -39.86 -93.35 8.56
N ASP A 162 -40.29 -92.34 7.78
CA ASP A 162 -40.47 -92.11 6.33
C ASP A 162 -40.63 -90.57 6.11
N GLU A 163 -40.10 -90.01 5.01
CA GLU A 163 -40.72 -88.90 4.23
C GLU A 163 -40.86 -87.47 4.86
N PRO A 164 -41.10 -86.39 4.06
CA PRO A 164 -40.26 -85.17 4.15
C PRO A 164 -41.04 -83.82 4.03
N PHE A 165 -40.50 -82.86 3.25
CA PHE A 165 -41.02 -81.54 2.83
C PHE A 165 -40.89 -80.33 3.78
N GLY A 166 -40.59 -79.15 3.20
CA GLY A 166 -40.66 -77.87 3.92
C GLY A 166 -39.99 -76.64 3.27
N LEU A 167 -40.19 -76.37 1.97
CA LEU A 167 -39.64 -75.17 1.31
C LEU A 167 -40.35 -73.85 1.71
N ARG A 168 -39.56 -72.80 2.00
CA ARG A 168 -39.88 -71.35 1.87
C ARG A 168 -38.56 -70.58 2.12
N SER A 169 -37.99 -69.74 1.26
CA SER A 169 -38.50 -68.77 0.27
C SER A 169 -39.29 -67.61 0.87
N GLY A 170 -38.76 -66.39 0.71
CA GLY A 170 -39.50 -65.14 0.88
C GLY A 170 -38.67 -63.91 1.29
N ALA A 171 -38.40 -63.05 0.29
CA ALA A 171 -38.07 -61.61 0.37
C ALA A 171 -36.82 -61.17 1.16
#